data_AF-A0A959KM91-F1
#
_entry.id   AF-A0A959KM91-F1
#
_cell.length_a   1.000
_cell.length_b   1.000
_cell.length_c   1.000
_cell.angle_alpha   90.00
_cell.angle_beta   90.00
_cell.angle_gamma   90.00
#
_symmetry.space_group_name_H-M   'P 1'
#
loop_
_entity.id
_entity.type
_entity.pdbx_description
1 polymer ?
#
loop_
_entity_poly.entity_id
_entity_poly.type
_entity_poly.pdbx_seq_one_letter_code
_entity_poly.pdbx_strand_id
1 'polypeptide(L)'
;YYSCRYFHVKGGFALVTRIEQFNPDGTCLHNDDARWSARAERQETFSLDSFLGYFKKLFTNDDRYFRVFAFIVTDQAWTADRQRTVSWEEAHGWMDEVSNRLPREIGRREVDDDTKVTVLIYEFRKKESNGDDFLTKPSELPGRTHLQRSQLLDQISRK
;
A
#
# COMPACT_ATOMS: atom_id res chain seq x y z
N TYR A 1 4.23 -10.19 13.63
CA TYR A 1 4.29 -8.92 12.86
C TYR A 1 2.97 -8.16 13.02
N TYR A 2 2.98 -6.86 13.30
CA TYR A 2 1.74 -6.03 13.36
C TYR A 2 1.29 -5.61 11.96
N SER A 3 -0.02 -5.53 11.72
CA SER A 3 -0.62 -5.24 10.40
C SER A 3 -0.52 -3.77 9.96
N CYS A 4 -0.20 -2.87 10.89
CA CYS A 4 -0.13 -1.42 10.66
C CYS A 4 0.85 -0.72 11.62
N ARG A 5 1.10 0.57 11.38
CA ARG A 5 1.93 1.48 12.18
C ARG A 5 1.21 2.82 12.40
N TYR A 6 1.45 3.46 13.55
CA TYR A 6 0.79 4.72 13.94
C TYR A 6 1.76 5.88 14.04
N PHE A 7 1.59 6.89 13.19
CA PHE A 7 2.42 8.09 13.18
C PHE A 7 1.68 9.25 13.82
N HIS A 8 2.41 10.11 14.52
CA HIS A 8 1.86 11.36 15.00
C HIS A 8 1.68 12.35 13.84
N VAL A 9 0.50 12.94 13.75
CA VAL A 9 0.19 14.05 12.84
C VAL A 9 -0.37 15.18 13.68
N LYS A 10 -0.12 16.43 13.30
CA LYS A 10 -0.71 17.57 14.00
C LYS A 10 -2.25 17.41 14.04
N GLY A 11 -2.84 17.48 15.22
CA GLY A 11 -4.28 17.33 15.42
C GLY A 11 -4.79 15.89 15.37
N GLY A 12 -3.95 14.88 15.19
CA GLY A 12 -4.41 13.50 15.13
C GLY A 12 -3.30 12.48 14.89
N PHE A 13 -3.56 11.54 13.99
CA PHE A 13 -2.63 10.44 13.72
C PHE A 13 -2.72 9.97 12.28
N ALA A 14 -1.69 9.27 11.82
CA ALA A 14 -1.76 8.48 10.60
C ALA A 14 -1.61 6.99 10.91
N LEU A 15 -2.41 6.17 10.23
CA LEU A 15 -2.35 4.73 10.23
C LEU A 15 -1.80 4.27 8.89
N VAL A 16 -0.61 3.67 8.91
CA VAL A 16 0.07 3.17 7.72
C VAL A 16 -0.03 1.66 7.67
N THR A 17 -0.47 1.11 6.53
CA THR A 17 -0.55 -0.34 6.30
C THR A 17 0.82 -0.91 5.96
N ARG A 18 0.94 -2.24 6.05
CA ARG A 18 2.01 -2.94 5.34
C ARG A 18 1.96 -2.65 3.84
N ILE A 19 3.10 -2.85 3.18
CA ILE A 19 3.19 -2.88 1.73
C ILE A 19 2.42 -4.09 1.21
N GLU A 20 1.53 -3.83 0.26
CA GLU A 20 0.66 -4.81 -0.35
C GLU A 20 1.03 -4.99 -1.83
N GLN A 21 1.29 -6.22 -2.25
CA GLN A 21 1.31 -6.59 -3.66
C GLN A 21 -0.10 -6.69 -4.23
N PHE A 22 -0.32 -6.13 -5.41
CA PHE A 22 -1.61 -6.10 -6.08
C PHE A 22 -1.48 -6.34 -7.59
N ASN A 23 -2.59 -6.71 -8.23
CA ASN A 23 -2.67 -6.88 -9.68
C ASN A 23 -2.84 -5.53 -10.39
N PRO A 24 -2.48 -5.41 -11.68
CA PRO A 24 -2.67 -4.17 -12.45
C PRO A 24 -4.10 -3.62 -12.43
N ASP A 25 -5.12 -4.47 -12.23
CA ASP A 25 -6.53 -4.08 -12.13
C ASP A 25 -6.94 -3.53 -10.74
N GLY A 26 -5.99 -3.43 -9.81
CA GLY A 26 -6.20 -2.96 -8.45
C GLY A 26 -6.54 -4.05 -7.44
N THR A 27 -6.85 -5.28 -7.88
CA THR A 27 -7.23 -6.37 -6.96
C THR A 27 -6.05 -6.83 -6.11
N CYS A 28 -6.28 -7.12 -4.83
CA CYS A 28 -5.26 -7.75 -4.00
C CYS A 28 -4.90 -9.14 -4.53
N LEU A 29 -3.63 -9.53 -4.39
CA LEU A 29 -3.24 -10.92 -4.64
C LEU A 29 -4.00 -11.84 -3.67
N HIS A 30 -4.54 -12.94 -4.19
CA HIS A 30 -5.33 -13.89 -3.39
C HIS A 30 -4.47 -14.79 -2.51
N ASN A 31 -3.19 -14.90 -2.82
CA ASN A 31 -2.20 -15.60 -1.99
C ASN A 31 -1.67 -14.64 -0.93
N ASP A 32 -2.03 -14.84 0.33
CA ASP A 32 -1.65 -13.97 1.45
C ASP A 32 -0.12 -13.89 1.66
N ASP A 33 0.62 -14.97 1.45
CA ASP A 33 2.08 -14.96 1.59
C ASP A 33 2.71 -14.09 0.50
N ALA A 34 2.22 -14.18 -0.74
CA ALA A 34 2.68 -13.34 -1.84
C ALA A 34 2.21 -11.88 -1.68
N ARG A 35 0.97 -11.66 -1.21
CA ARG A 35 0.36 -10.35 -1.02
C ARG A 35 1.16 -9.47 -0.07
N TRP A 36 1.68 -10.04 1.02
CA TRP A 36 2.38 -9.30 2.07
C TRP A 36 3.90 -9.49 2.05
N SER A 37 4.44 -10.22 1.08
CA SER A 37 5.88 -10.35 0.93
C SER A 37 6.47 -9.08 0.32
N ALA A 38 7.36 -8.42 1.06
CA ALA A 38 8.25 -7.39 0.50
C ALA A 38 9.31 -8.00 -0.43
N ARG A 39 9.56 -9.31 -0.29
CA ARG A 39 10.51 -10.04 -1.12
C ARG A 39 9.79 -10.51 -2.37
N ALA A 40 10.25 -10.03 -3.52
CA ALA A 40 9.90 -10.58 -4.82
C ALA A 40 10.50 -12.00 -4.96
N GLU A 41 10.14 -12.95 -4.09
CA GLU A 41 10.55 -14.33 -4.28
C GLU A 41 9.89 -14.82 -5.56
N ARG A 42 10.71 -15.29 -6.50
CA ARG A 42 10.24 -15.99 -7.68
C ARG A 42 9.46 -17.19 -7.20
N GLN A 43 8.14 -17.13 -7.25
CA GLN A 43 7.34 -18.35 -7.27
C GLN A 43 7.55 -18.98 -8.64
N GLU A 44 8.69 -19.66 -8.81
CA GLU A 44 8.87 -20.60 -9.91
C GLU A 44 7.96 -21.79 -9.60
N THR A 45 6.68 -21.66 -9.93
CA THR A 45 5.80 -22.81 -10.06
C THR A 45 6.29 -23.57 -11.29
N PHE A 46 7.22 -24.50 -11.08
CA PHE A 46 7.55 -25.54 -12.04
C PHE A 46 6.31 -26.39 -12.27
N SER A 47 5.47 -25.95 -13.20
CA SER A 47 4.32 -26.67 -13.70
C SER A 47 4.66 -27.17 -15.11
N LEU A 48 4.27 -28.40 -15.43
CA LEU A 48 4.57 -29.09 -16.68
C LEU A 48 3.93 -28.44 -17.94
N ASP A 49 3.28 -27.28 -17.81
CA ASP A 49 2.74 -26.41 -18.88
C ASP A 49 3.74 -25.38 -19.44
N SER A 50 5.04 -25.62 -19.22
CA SER A 50 6.14 -24.66 -19.44
C SER A 50 6.24 -24.11 -20.88
N PHE A 51 5.65 -24.76 -21.89
CA PHE A 51 5.69 -24.31 -23.28
C PHE A 51 4.70 -23.16 -23.58
N LEU A 52 3.48 -23.22 -23.05
CA LEU A 52 2.49 -22.13 -23.17
C LEU A 52 2.84 -20.95 -22.24
N GLY A 53 3.46 -21.24 -21.09
CA GLY A 53 3.96 -20.21 -20.17
C GLY A 53 5.11 -19.38 -20.76
N TYR A 54 5.96 -19.97 -21.60
CA TYR A 54 7.07 -19.28 -22.25
C TYR A 54 6.59 -18.21 -23.26
N PHE A 55 5.57 -18.52 -24.08
CA PHE A 55 4.99 -17.53 -24.99
C PHE A 55 4.16 -16.47 -24.26
N LYS A 56 3.49 -16.82 -23.16
CA LYS A 56 2.76 -15.84 -22.35
C LYS A 56 3.70 -14.82 -21.68
N LYS A 57 4.89 -15.24 -21.26
CA LYS A 57 5.95 -14.38 -20.72
C LYS A 57 6.53 -13.38 -21.72
N LEU A 58 6.46 -13.67 -23.02
CA LEU A 58 6.90 -12.73 -24.07
C LEU A 58 5.89 -11.60 -24.32
N PHE A 59 4.63 -11.76 -23.91
CA PHE A 59 3.56 -10.76 -24.06
C PHE A 59 3.03 -10.20 -22.73
N THR A 60 3.48 -10.74 -21.60
CA THR A 60 3.14 -10.25 -20.27
C THR A 60 4.34 -9.49 -19.74
N ASN A 61 4.23 -8.17 -19.57
CA ASN A 61 5.17 -7.47 -18.72
C ASN A 61 5.01 -8.08 -17.32
N ASP A 62 6.02 -8.82 -16.84
CA ASP A 62 6.08 -9.37 -15.47
C ASP A 62 6.33 -8.24 -14.44
N ASP A 63 5.68 -7.09 -14.64
CA ASP A 63 5.73 -5.95 -13.74
C ASP A 63 5.01 -6.33 -12.44
N ARG A 64 5.65 -6.04 -11.31
CA ARG A 64 5.05 -6.24 -9.99
C ARG A 64 4.61 -4.90 -9.44
N TYR A 65 3.40 -4.87 -8.90
CA TYR A 65 2.79 -3.66 -8.39
C TYR A 65 2.62 -3.75 -6.89
N PHE A 66 3.02 -2.69 -6.20
CA PHE A 66 2.99 -2.59 -4.75
C PHE A 66 2.30 -1.30 -4.34
N ARG A 67 1.59 -1.33 -3.22
CA ARG A 67 0.98 -0.13 -2.66
C ARG A 67 1.04 -0.07 -1.15
N VAL A 68 1.02 1.15 -0.63
CA VAL A 68 0.92 1.46 0.79
C VAL A 68 -0.23 2.43 1.00
N PHE A 69 -1.09 2.15 1.98
CA PHE A 69 -2.16 3.05 2.39
C PHE A 69 -1.74 3.78 3.67
N ALA A 70 -1.80 5.11 3.64
CA ALA A 70 -1.65 5.95 4.82
C ALA A 70 -2.97 6.68 5.08
N PHE A 71 -3.72 6.24 6.08
CA PHE A 71 -4.95 6.87 6.55
C PHE A 71 -4.60 7.97 7.55
N ILE A 72 -4.80 9.22 7.17
CA ILE A 72 -4.56 10.38 8.02
C ILE A 72 -5.89 10.79 8.63
N VAL A 73 -5.99 10.78 9.95
CA VAL A 73 -7.16 11.18 10.73
C VAL A 73 -6.78 12.42 11.53
N THR A 74 -7.35 13.58 11.18
CA THR A 74 -7.01 14.86 11.83
C THR A 74 -8.13 15.89 11.69
N ASP A 75 -8.23 16.77 12.67
CA ASP A 75 -9.07 17.98 12.67
C ASP A 75 -8.37 19.20 12.01
N GLN A 76 -7.08 19.06 11.65
CA GLN A 76 -6.31 20.14 11.05
C GLN A 76 -6.26 20.03 9.52
N ALA A 77 -6.48 21.16 8.85
CA ALA A 77 -6.15 21.30 7.45
C ALA A 77 -4.64 21.15 7.23
N TRP A 78 -4.27 20.47 6.16
CA TRP A 78 -2.88 20.31 5.73
C TRP A 78 -2.80 20.35 4.21
N THR A 79 -1.66 20.82 3.70
CA THR A 79 -1.39 20.87 2.25
C THR A 79 -0.45 19.73 1.89
N ALA A 80 -0.88 18.89 0.95
CA ALA A 80 -0.01 17.87 0.39
C ALA A 80 1.09 18.54 -0.45
N ASP A 81 2.35 18.24 -0.13
CA ASP A 81 3.46 18.58 -1.01
C ASP A 81 3.36 17.72 -2.28
N ARG A 82 2.95 18.37 -3.38
CA ARG A 82 2.76 17.71 -4.68
C ARG A 82 4.08 17.30 -5.32
N GLN A 83 5.19 17.91 -4.91
CA GLN A 83 6.53 17.64 -5.42
C GLN A 83 7.23 16.53 -4.64
N ARG A 84 6.84 16.31 -3.38
CA ARG A 84 7.37 15.19 -2.58
C ARG A 84 7.14 13.86 -3.29
N THR A 85 8.23 13.12 -3.44
CA THR A 85 8.23 11.72 -3.89
C THR A 85 8.70 10.86 -2.73
N VAL A 86 7.89 9.89 -2.35
CA VAL A 86 8.28 8.87 -1.37
C VAL A 86 8.99 7.75 -2.13
N SER A 87 10.19 7.38 -1.69
CA SER A 87 10.93 6.27 -2.28
C SER A 87 10.44 4.92 -1.75
N TRP A 88 10.81 3.85 -2.42
CA TRP A 88 10.52 2.48 -1.97
C TRP A 88 11.13 2.19 -0.60
N GLU A 89 12.38 2.63 -0.38
CA GLU A 89 13.12 2.48 0.87
C GLU A 89 12.46 3.29 2.00
N GLU A 90 12.00 4.50 1.71
CA GLU A 90 11.27 5.33 2.68
C GLU A 90 9.96 4.63 3.11
N ALA A 91 9.20 4.11 2.16
CA ALA A 91 7.96 3.37 2.44
C ALA A 91 8.20 2.06 3.21
N HIS A 92 9.31 1.36 2.94
CA HIS A 92 9.74 0.21 3.73
C HIS A 92 10.11 0.61 5.16
N GLY A 93 10.88 1.68 5.32
CA GLY A 93 11.34 2.17 6.61
C GLY A 93 10.18 2.54 7.55
N TRP A 94 9.03 2.95 7.02
CA TRP A 94 7.82 3.19 7.84
C TRP A 94 7.32 1.96 8.60
N MET A 95 7.74 0.76 8.20
CA MET A 95 7.39 -0.48 8.90
C MET A 95 8.42 -0.86 9.97
N ASP A 96 9.65 -0.38 9.86
CA ASP A 96 10.77 -0.69 10.74
C ASP A 96 10.80 0.25 11.95
N GLU A 97 10.48 1.52 11.72
CA GLU A 97 10.36 2.53 12.76
C GLU A 97 8.88 2.86 12.99
N VAL A 98 8.53 3.23 14.22
CA VAL A 98 7.19 3.71 14.68
C VAL A 98 6.34 2.72 15.48
N SER A 99 5.54 3.29 16.39
CA SER A 99 4.69 2.60 17.34
C SER A 99 3.66 1.69 16.68
N ASN A 100 3.56 0.48 17.21
CA ASN A 100 2.51 -0.49 16.89
C ASN A 100 1.14 -0.14 17.51
N ARG A 101 1.09 0.91 18.34
CA ARG A 101 -0.12 1.32 19.06
C ARG A 101 -0.30 2.83 19.00
N LEU A 102 -1.55 3.25 18.87
CA LEU A 102 -1.93 4.64 19.05
C LEU A 102 -1.71 5.04 20.52
N PRO A 103 -1.04 6.17 20.81
CA PRO A 103 -0.95 6.71 22.16
C PRO A 103 -2.35 6.92 22.78
N ARG A 104 -2.48 6.60 24.06
CA ARG A 104 -3.78 6.57 24.78
C ARG A 104 -4.44 7.95 24.80
N GLU A 105 -3.64 9.01 24.80
CA GLU A 105 -4.05 10.40 24.79
C GLU A 105 -4.81 10.73 23.51
N ILE A 106 -4.30 10.30 22.35
CA ILE A 106 -4.94 10.51 21.05
C ILE A 106 -6.16 9.59 20.90
N GLY A 107 -6.05 8.33 21.30
CA GLY A 107 -7.14 7.35 21.20
C GLY A 107 -8.35 7.64 22.10
N ARG A 108 -8.26 8.63 22.98
CA ARG A 108 -9.36 9.09 23.86
C ARG A 108 -9.97 10.42 23.44
N ARG A 109 -9.39 11.10 22.44
CA ARG A 109 -9.99 12.32 21.92
C ARG A 109 -11.32 11.98 21.26
N GLU A 110 -12.33 12.80 21.52
CA GLU A 110 -13.58 12.71 20.80
C GLU A 110 -13.35 13.10 19.34
N VAL A 111 -14.07 12.41 18.45
CA VAL A 111 -14.11 12.74 17.03
C VAL A 111 -15.21 13.78 16.86
N ASP A 112 -14.84 14.97 16.39
CA ASP A 112 -15.77 16.07 16.10
C ASP A 112 -16.06 16.17 14.59
N ASP A 113 -16.93 17.11 14.24
CA ASP A 113 -17.34 17.34 12.84
C ASP A 113 -16.19 17.85 11.95
N ASP A 114 -15.15 18.42 12.55
CA ASP A 114 -13.96 18.93 11.86
C ASP A 114 -12.96 17.82 11.55
N THR A 115 -13.01 16.70 12.26
CA THR A 115 -12.15 15.55 12.04
C THR A 115 -12.41 14.91 10.68
N LYS A 116 -11.40 14.93 9.79
CA LYS A 116 -11.46 14.30 8.46
C LYS A 116 -10.52 13.11 8.36
N VAL A 117 -10.90 12.17 7.49
CA VAL A 117 -10.07 11.03 7.10
C VAL A 117 -9.64 11.22 5.64
N THR A 118 -8.34 11.33 5.42
CA THR A 118 -7.74 11.38 4.09
C THR A 118 -6.84 10.17 3.90
N VAL A 119 -6.96 9.49 2.75
CA VAL A 119 -6.09 8.35 2.42
C VAL A 119 -5.10 8.75 1.35
N LEU A 120 -3.82 8.57 1.65
CA LEU A 120 -2.75 8.62 0.67
C LEU A 120 -2.40 7.20 0.22
N ILE A 121 -2.27 7.02 -1.09
CA ILE A 121 -1.95 5.74 -1.70
C ILE A 121 -0.65 5.93 -2.46
N TYR A 122 0.40 5.28 -1.99
CA TYR A 122 1.70 5.26 -2.66
C TYR A 122 1.77 4.00 -3.49
N GLU A 123 2.01 4.14 -4.79
CA GLU A 123 2.07 3.02 -5.74
C GLU A 123 3.49 2.88 -6.30
N PHE A 124 4.04 1.69 -6.21
CA PHE A 124 5.37 1.35 -6.73
C PHE A 124 5.26 0.24 -7.77
N ARG A 125 6.03 0.36 -8.84
CA ARG A 125 6.15 -0.67 -9.86
C ARG A 125 7.59 -1.14 -9.97
N LYS A 126 7.78 -2.45 -9.90
CA LYS A 126 9.06 -3.12 -10.17
C LYS A 126 9.02 -3.76 -11.54
N LYS A 127 9.92 -3.35 -12.43
CA LYS A 127 10.12 -4.02 -13.73
C LYS A 127 11.15 -5.13 -13.59
N GLU A 128 10.88 -6.34 -14.08
CA GLU A 128 11.87 -7.44 -14.05
C GLU A 128 13.15 -7.12 -14.83
N SER A 129 13.06 -6.30 -15.89
CA SER A 129 14.18 -6.04 -16.79
C SER A 129 15.26 -5.12 -16.23
N ASN A 130 14.93 -4.21 -15.31
CA ASN A 130 15.87 -3.21 -14.78
C ASN A 130 15.97 -3.16 -13.25
N GLY A 131 15.17 -3.93 -12.50
CA GLY A 131 15.29 -4.07 -11.04
C GLY A 131 14.88 -2.84 -10.19
N ASP A 132 14.81 -1.66 -10.79
CA ASP A 132 14.46 -0.40 -10.15
C ASP A 132 12.96 -0.31 -9.82
N ASP A 133 12.65 0.14 -8.60
CA ASP A 133 11.30 0.39 -8.12
C ASP A 133 10.94 1.87 -8.38
N PHE A 134 9.92 2.11 -9.21
CA PHE A 134 9.49 3.47 -9.55
C PHE A 134 8.15 3.79 -8.92
N LEU A 135 8.03 4.97 -8.32
CA LEU A 135 6.75 5.54 -7.91
C LEU A 135 5.93 5.90 -9.16
N THR A 136 4.74 5.32 -9.33
CA THR A 136 3.89 5.63 -10.48
C THR A 136 3.20 6.99 -10.27
N LYS A 137 3.57 8.00 -11.07
CA LYS A 137 2.91 9.32 -11.09
C LYS A 137 2.49 9.67 -12.52
N PRO A 138 1.19 9.94 -12.79
CA PRO A 138 0.04 9.66 -11.91
C PRO A 138 -0.15 8.15 -11.73
N SER A 139 -0.80 7.73 -10.63
CA SER A 139 -1.26 6.34 -10.51
C SER A 139 -2.23 6.01 -11.66
N GLU A 140 -2.15 4.80 -12.18
CA GLU A 140 -3.01 4.32 -13.28
C GLU A 140 -4.46 4.15 -12.82
N LEU A 141 -4.69 4.01 -11.51
CA LEU A 141 -6.01 3.79 -10.93
C LEU A 141 -6.43 4.93 -9.99
N PRO A 142 -7.72 5.31 -9.98
CA PRO A 142 -8.24 6.23 -8.98
C PRO A 142 -8.09 5.67 -7.56
N GLY A 143 -7.81 6.53 -6.57
CA GLY A 143 -7.61 6.09 -5.18
C GLY A 143 -8.80 5.32 -4.58
N ARG A 144 -10.03 5.67 -4.97
CA ARG A 144 -11.23 4.92 -4.58
C ARG A 144 -11.20 3.48 -5.09
N THR A 145 -10.70 3.25 -6.29
CA THR A 145 -10.55 1.92 -6.89
C THR A 145 -9.58 1.08 -6.07
N HIS A 146 -8.44 1.64 -5.66
CA HIS A 146 -7.50 0.93 -4.77
C HIS A 146 -8.16 0.51 -3.45
N LEU A 147 -8.90 1.41 -2.80
CA LEU A 147 -9.57 1.14 -1.53
C LEU A 147 -10.66 0.06 -1.64
N GLN A 148 -11.40 0.05 -2.73
CA GLN A 148 -12.43 -0.97 -2.97
C GLN A 148 -11.79 -2.32 -3.32
N ARG A 149 -10.78 -2.32 -4.20
CA ARG A 149 -10.17 -3.55 -4.72
C ARG A 149 -9.16 -4.19 -3.75
N SER A 150 -8.70 -3.45 -2.74
CA SER A 150 -7.96 -4.00 -1.60
C SER A 150 -8.83 -4.72 -0.58
N GLN A 151 -10.16 -4.55 -0.67
CA GLN A 151 -11.16 -5.01 0.31
C GLN A 151 -10.99 -4.36 1.69
N LEU A 152 -10.18 -3.31 1.83
CA LEU A 152 -9.98 -2.62 3.12
C LEU A 152 -11.26 -1.94 3.60
N LEU A 153 -12.05 -1.35 2.69
CA LEU A 153 -13.33 -0.73 3.05
C LEU A 153 -14.30 -1.75 3.65
N ASP A 154 -14.41 -2.93 3.05
CA ASP A 154 -15.30 -3.99 3.54
C ASP A 154 -14.86 -4.52 4.91
N GLN A 155 -13.57 -4.51 5.21
CA GLN A 155 -13.03 -4.90 6.51
C GLN A 155 -13.27 -3.83 7.59
N ILE A 156 -13.24 -2.55 7.22
CA ILE A 156 -13.43 -1.43 8.16
C ILE A 156 -14.91 -1.17 8.43
N SER A 157 -15.79 -1.37 7.44
CA SER A 157 -17.24 -1.19 7.57
C SER A 157 -17.94 -2.32 8.34
N ARG A 158 -17.28 -3.47 8.55
CA ARG A 158 -17.76 -4.55 9.42
C ARG A 158 -17.40 -4.22 10.87
N LYS A 159 -18.17 -3.34 11.49
CA LYS A 159 -18.23 -3.16 12.94
C LYS A 159 -19.67 -3.17 13.40
#